data_AF-A0A362X3T6-F1
#
_entry.id   AF-A0A362X3T6-F1
#
_cell.length_a   1.000
_cell.length_b   1.000
_cell.length_c   1.000
_cell.angle_alpha   90.00
_cell.angle_beta   90.00
_cell.angle_gamma   90.00
#
_symmetry.space_group_name_H-M   'P 1'
#
loop_
_entity.id
_entity.type
_entity.pdbx_description
1 polymer ?
#
loop_
_entity_poly.entity_id
_entity_poly.type
_entity_poly.pdbx_seq_one_letter_code
_entity_poly.pdbx_strand_id
1 'polypeptide(L)'
;MNDNTTKIGLGLAALGRPEYINIREVKSIDKSKAAFKQNTLTVLDEAYALGVRYFDTAPSYGKGEAFLQEWKDFRNHEDAVLGTKWGYTYVANWELGYNGKHEIKEHSIAKLLEQWEVSKKLLPNLKYYQVHSATFESGIIENNAVLRKLHSIKKETGLKIGITTSGTQQKDTIVAASKIKIETELLFDSFQVTYNILEQDTFEVLQSLLATGKTVIIKEALANGRVFQNEKFQHYSRLYDVLNTLSKKYNVGVDAVALRYVIDSLQPTYVLSGASNTKQLKENLKANTFTLSGKELSVLNALNVSPDSYWRERSALSWN
;
A
#
# COMPACT_ATOMS: atom_id res chain seq x y z
N MET A 1 -0.69 7.13 -27.31
CA MET A 1 -0.07 5.87 -26.83
C MET A 1 0.21 6.09 -25.36
N ASN A 2 -0.52 5.41 -24.46
CA ASN A 2 -0.28 5.60 -23.03
C ASN A 2 0.93 4.73 -22.66
N ASP A 3 2.10 5.36 -22.50
CA ASP A 3 3.32 4.82 -21.89
C ASP A 3 3.13 4.54 -20.38
N ASN A 4 1.99 3.96 -19.99
CA ASN A 4 1.69 3.73 -18.58
C ASN A 4 2.34 2.42 -18.11
N THR A 5 3.67 2.41 -18.05
CA THR A 5 4.41 1.36 -17.38
C THR A 5 4.21 1.50 -15.87
N THR A 6 3.57 0.51 -15.25
CA THR A 6 3.45 0.41 -13.79
C THR A 6 4.81 0.53 -13.12
N LYS A 7 4.87 1.27 -12.01
CA LYS A 7 6.11 1.46 -11.23
C LYS A 7 6.00 0.74 -9.89
N ILE A 8 7.10 0.14 -9.44
CA ILE A 8 7.17 -0.41 -8.08
C ILE A 8 7.51 0.73 -7.11
N GLY A 9 6.71 0.87 -6.05
CA GLY A 9 6.93 1.81 -4.95
C GLY A 9 7.31 1.09 -3.65
N LEU A 10 7.79 1.86 -2.66
CA LEU A 10 8.13 1.34 -1.34
C LEU A 10 7.15 1.85 -0.28
N GLY A 11 6.46 0.93 0.41
CA GLY A 11 5.59 1.24 1.53
C GLY A 11 6.31 1.10 2.87
N LEU A 12 6.18 2.06 3.78
CA LEU A 12 6.93 2.12 5.03
C LEU A 12 6.23 1.41 6.21
N ALA A 13 5.09 0.74 6.01
CA ALA A 13 4.33 0.12 7.11
C ALA A 13 5.13 -0.93 7.92
N ALA A 14 6.00 -1.71 7.26
CA ALA A 14 6.87 -2.70 7.91
C ALA A 14 8.25 -2.14 8.31
N LEU A 15 8.55 -0.90 7.92
CA LEU A 15 9.82 -0.21 8.20
C LEU A 15 9.68 0.80 9.35
N GLY A 16 8.49 1.39 9.49
CA GLY A 16 8.22 2.45 10.44
C GLY A 16 7.76 1.98 11.82
N ARG A 17 7.40 0.70 11.99
CA ARG A 17 6.94 0.16 13.29
C ARG A 17 7.42 -1.28 13.53
N PRO A 18 7.69 -1.65 14.79
CA PRO A 18 8.30 -2.92 15.12
C PRO A 18 7.37 -4.11 14.87
N GLU A 19 6.05 -3.90 15.00
CA GLU A 19 5.02 -4.92 14.85
C GLU A 19 4.03 -4.54 13.75
N TYR A 20 3.73 -5.47 12.85
CA TYR A 20 2.80 -5.25 11.75
C TYR A 20 2.01 -6.51 11.41
N ILE A 21 0.82 -6.33 10.82
CA ILE A 21 -0.07 -7.41 10.41
C ILE A 21 0.44 -8.09 9.12
N ASN A 22 1.42 -8.97 9.28
CA ASN A 22 1.98 -9.80 8.21
C ASN A 22 2.55 -11.12 8.75
N ILE A 23 2.81 -12.03 7.82
CA ILE A 23 3.58 -13.25 8.08
C ILE A 23 5.07 -12.90 7.91
N ARG A 24 5.86 -13.03 8.99
CA ARG A 24 7.32 -12.85 8.96
C ARG A 24 8.03 -14.19 9.01
N GLU A 25 8.99 -14.40 8.11
CA GLU A 25 9.86 -15.59 8.13
C GLU A 25 10.98 -15.48 9.18
N VAL A 26 11.54 -14.28 9.37
CA VAL A 26 12.64 -14.04 10.30
C VAL A 26 12.10 -13.80 11.71
N LYS A 27 12.36 -14.74 12.62
CA LYS A 27 11.86 -14.72 14.01
C LYS A 27 12.61 -13.76 14.95
N SER A 28 13.81 -13.31 14.59
CA SER A 28 14.67 -12.47 15.43
C SER A 28 15.20 -11.29 14.63
N ILE A 29 14.65 -10.11 14.89
CA ILE A 29 15.20 -8.83 14.43
C ILE A 29 15.31 -7.91 15.65
N ASP A 30 16.29 -7.01 15.65
CA ASP A 30 16.33 -5.95 16.65
C ASP A 30 15.15 -4.99 16.43
N LYS A 31 14.19 -5.01 17.36
CA LYS A 31 12.99 -4.15 17.36
C LYS A 31 13.22 -2.78 17.98
N SER A 32 14.47 -2.41 18.31
CA SER A 32 14.79 -1.07 18.82
C SER A 32 14.46 0.02 17.79
N LYS A 33 14.08 1.20 18.29
CA LYS A 33 13.82 2.39 17.45
C LYS A 33 15.04 2.74 16.58
N ALA A 34 16.24 2.60 17.13
CA ALA A 34 17.49 2.90 16.44
C ALA A 34 17.75 1.92 15.28
N ALA A 35 17.59 0.61 15.50
CA ALA A 35 17.75 -0.39 14.44
C ALA A 35 16.73 -0.21 13.31
N PHE A 36 15.45 0.02 13.66
CA PHE A 36 14.41 0.28 12.67
C PHE A 36 14.66 1.56 11.87
N LYS A 37 15.14 2.63 12.52
CA LYS A 37 15.56 3.85 11.83
C LYS A 37 16.68 3.57 10.84
N GLN A 38 17.77 2.95 11.30
CA GLN A 38 18.93 2.65 10.45
C GLN A 38 18.56 1.75 9.27
N ASN A 39 17.77 0.71 9.52
CA ASN A 39 17.26 -0.17 8.47
C ASN A 39 16.38 0.61 7.48
N THR A 40 15.45 1.44 7.95
CA THR A 40 14.59 2.25 7.08
C THR A 40 15.39 3.15 6.17
N LEU A 41 16.37 3.90 6.71
CA LEU A 41 17.23 4.78 5.91
C LEU A 41 18.03 3.98 4.86
N THR A 42 18.57 2.83 5.25
CA THR A 42 19.30 1.94 4.33
C THR A 42 18.42 1.42 3.19
N VAL A 43 17.17 1.03 3.50
CA VAL A 43 16.22 0.55 2.49
C VAL A 43 15.76 1.68 1.56
N LEU A 44 15.55 2.89 2.09
CA LEU A 44 15.21 4.07 1.30
C LEU A 44 16.33 4.44 0.33
N ASP A 45 17.59 4.45 0.78
CA ASP A 45 18.76 4.69 -0.06
C ASP A 45 18.87 3.65 -1.18
N GLU A 46 18.76 2.36 -0.84
CA GLU A 46 18.82 1.28 -1.82
C GLU A 46 17.66 1.36 -2.83
N ALA A 47 16.43 1.63 -2.36
CA ALA A 47 15.27 1.80 -3.24
C ALA A 47 15.50 2.91 -4.25
N TYR A 48 15.97 4.07 -3.78
CA TYR A 48 16.26 5.19 -4.66
C TYR A 48 17.38 4.85 -5.66
N ALA A 49 18.46 4.21 -5.22
CA ALA A 49 19.57 3.77 -6.08
C ALA A 49 19.11 2.78 -7.16
N LEU A 50 18.13 1.92 -6.86
CA LEU A 50 17.53 0.96 -7.79
C LEU A 50 16.40 1.55 -8.66
N GLY A 51 16.19 2.86 -8.63
CA GLY A 51 15.22 3.56 -9.50
C GLY A 51 13.80 3.67 -8.92
N VAL A 52 13.55 3.23 -7.68
CA VAL A 52 12.27 3.48 -7.01
C VAL A 52 12.16 4.97 -6.70
N ARG A 53 11.01 5.56 -7.02
CA ARG A 53 10.73 6.98 -6.77
C ARG A 53 9.50 7.23 -5.92
N TYR A 54 8.57 6.27 -5.81
CA TYR A 54 7.38 6.43 -5.01
C TYR A 54 7.54 5.81 -3.63
N PHE A 55 7.41 6.64 -2.58
CA PHE A 55 7.54 6.25 -1.18
C PHE A 55 6.24 6.56 -0.44
N ASP A 56 5.58 5.52 0.07
CA ASP A 56 4.26 5.58 0.72
C ASP A 56 4.39 5.38 2.24
N THR A 57 3.85 6.30 3.03
CA THR A 57 3.85 6.24 4.49
C THR A 57 2.47 6.58 5.07
N ALA A 58 2.36 6.62 6.38
CA ALA A 58 1.21 7.14 7.11
C ALA A 58 1.63 7.45 8.56
N PRO A 59 0.92 8.37 9.25
CA PRO A 59 1.11 8.59 10.69
C PRO A 59 0.94 7.32 11.53
N SER A 60 0.11 6.38 11.08
CA SER A 60 -0.14 5.13 11.79
C SER A 60 0.97 4.08 11.61
N TYR A 61 1.94 4.31 10.72
CA TYR A 61 3.08 3.43 10.49
C TYR A 61 4.22 3.71 11.49
N GLY A 62 3.87 3.95 12.76
CA GLY A 62 4.82 4.28 13.82
C GLY A 62 5.64 5.53 13.52
N LYS A 63 6.94 5.36 13.29
CA LYS A 63 7.89 6.44 12.95
C LYS A 63 8.14 6.57 11.45
N GLY A 64 7.40 5.86 10.61
CA GLY A 64 7.57 5.87 9.15
C GLY A 64 7.58 7.27 8.54
N GLU A 65 6.66 8.15 8.93
CA GLU A 65 6.63 9.54 8.43
C GLU A 65 7.85 10.35 8.89
N ALA A 66 8.26 10.20 10.15
CA ALA A 66 9.44 10.88 10.68
C ALA A 66 10.75 10.41 10.02
N PHE A 67 10.89 9.10 9.78
CA PHE A 67 12.05 8.55 9.08
C PHE A 67 12.11 8.99 7.63
N LEU A 68 10.96 9.03 6.94
CA LEU A 68 10.89 9.51 5.56
C LEU A 68 11.20 11.01 5.45
N GLN A 69 10.73 11.81 6.40
CA GLN A 69 11.06 13.24 6.46
C GLN A 69 12.58 13.43 6.66
N GLU A 70 13.18 12.74 7.62
CA GLU A 70 14.62 12.84 7.87
C GLU A 70 15.46 12.41 6.65
N TRP A 71 15.06 11.32 6.00
CA TRP A 71 15.70 10.87 4.77
C TRP A 71 15.60 11.91 3.65
N LYS A 72 14.40 12.45 3.41
CA LYS A 72 14.17 13.52 2.44
C LYS A 72 15.05 14.73 2.72
N ASP A 73 15.07 15.21 3.95
CA ASP A 73 15.76 16.44 4.33
C ASP A 73 17.29 16.29 4.25
N PHE A 74 17.83 15.10 4.54
CA PHE A 74 19.26 14.87 4.45
C PHE A 74 19.73 14.56 3.02
N ARG A 75 18.99 13.74 2.26
CA ARG A 75 19.41 13.28 0.92
C ARG A 75 19.03 14.27 -0.19
N ASN A 76 17.98 15.05 0.01
CA ASN A 76 17.48 16.07 -0.91
C ASN A 76 17.26 15.57 -2.35
N HIS A 77 16.66 14.38 -2.49
CA HIS A 77 16.30 13.83 -3.80
C HIS A 77 15.07 14.54 -4.37
N GLU A 78 15.27 15.40 -5.37
CA GLU A 78 14.22 16.26 -5.92
C GLU A 78 13.11 15.50 -6.66
N ASP A 79 13.44 14.37 -7.30
CA ASP A 79 12.49 13.55 -8.06
C ASP A 79 11.80 12.45 -7.22
N ALA A 80 12.05 12.41 -5.91
CA ALA A 80 11.32 11.55 -4.99
C ALA A 80 9.85 11.99 -4.90
N VAL A 81 8.94 11.04 -5.02
CA VAL A 81 7.49 11.23 -4.96
C VAL A 81 6.98 10.62 -3.67
N LEU A 82 6.43 11.44 -2.77
CA LEU A 82 5.96 10.97 -1.47
C LEU A 82 4.44 10.87 -1.43
N GLY A 83 3.93 9.82 -0.79
CA GLY A 83 2.54 9.66 -0.41
C GLY A 83 2.43 9.51 1.10
N THR A 84 1.51 10.24 1.72
CA THR A 84 1.11 9.98 3.11
C THR A 84 -0.41 9.99 3.25
N LYS A 85 -0.89 9.72 4.46
CA LYS A 85 -2.29 9.50 4.77
C LYS A 85 -2.70 10.25 6.03
N TRP A 86 -3.99 10.26 6.30
CA TRP A 86 -4.55 10.70 7.56
C TRP A 86 -5.73 9.83 7.98
N GLY A 87 -6.14 9.91 9.25
CA GLY A 87 -7.32 9.24 9.78
C GLY A 87 -7.03 8.03 10.65
N TYR A 88 -5.75 7.69 10.84
CA TYR A 88 -5.33 6.68 11.81
C TYR A 88 -4.23 7.22 12.72
N THR A 89 -4.33 6.90 14.01
CA THR A 89 -3.32 7.20 15.03
C THR A 89 -2.68 5.89 15.48
N TYR A 90 -1.34 5.81 15.47
CA TYR A 90 -0.62 4.68 16.07
C TYR A 90 -0.58 4.84 17.59
N VAL A 91 -1.15 3.89 18.32
CA VAL A 91 -1.27 3.99 19.79
C VAL A 91 -0.45 2.94 20.54
N ALA A 92 0.01 1.88 19.87
CA ALA A 92 0.96 0.94 20.48
C ALA A 92 2.30 1.62 20.81
N ASN A 93 2.63 2.76 20.19
CA ASN A 93 3.74 3.64 20.55
C ASN A 93 5.09 2.94 20.84
N TRP A 94 5.41 1.90 20.05
CA TRP A 94 6.62 1.09 20.18
C TRP A 94 6.69 0.17 21.41
N GLU A 95 5.57 -0.04 22.09
CA GLU A 95 5.40 -1.10 23.07
C GLU A 95 5.32 -2.45 22.34
N LEU A 96 6.22 -3.37 22.68
CA LEU A 96 6.28 -4.70 22.07
C LEU A 96 5.27 -5.63 22.75
N GLY A 97 4.55 -6.43 21.96
CA GLY A 97 3.48 -7.27 22.48
C GLY A 97 2.28 -6.46 22.99
N TYR A 98 2.05 -5.26 22.43
CA TYR A 98 0.94 -4.41 22.82
C TYR A 98 -0.40 -5.14 22.58
N ASN A 99 -1.12 -5.40 23.67
CA ASN A 99 -2.36 -6.19 23.66
C ASN A 99 -3.60 -5.38 23.24
N GLY A 100 -3.47 -4.05 23.14
CA GLY A 100 -4.54 -3.16 22.68
C GLY A 100 -4.64 -3.07 21.16
N LYS A 101 -5.56 -2.23 20.68
CA LYS A 101 -5.62 -1.89 19.26
C LYS A 101 -4.39 -1.09 18.88
N HIS A 102 -3.55 -1.58 17.96
CA HIS A 102 -2.33 -0.89 17.55
C HIS A 102 -2.60 0.48 16.92
N GLU A 103 -3.78 0.66 16.34
CA GLU A 103 -4.20 1.90 15.72
C GLU A 103 -5.66 2.24 16.03
N ILE A 104 -5.96 3.53 16.08
CA ILE A 104 -7.33 4.06 16.22
C ILE A 104 -7.68 4.80 14.94
N LYS A 105 -8.78 4.39 14.29
CA LYS A 105 -9.37 5.09 13.14
C LYS A 105 -10.21 6.26 13.62
N GLU A 106 -10.00 7.44 13.05
CA GLU A 106 -10.79 8.64 13.30
C GLU A 106 -10.84 9.53 12.04
N HIS A 107 -12.00 9.62 11.40
CA HIS A 107 -12.23 10.47 10.21
C HIS A 107 -12.97 11.77 10.56
N SER A 108 -12.52 12.44 11.64
CA SER A 108 -13.04 13.75 12.05
C SER A 108 -12.30 14.89 11.34
N ILE A 109 -12.94 16.06 11.24
CA ILE A 109 -12.28 17.27 10.73
C ILE A 109 -11.11 17.70 11.64
N ALA A 110 -11.24 17.52 12.96
CA ALA A 110 -10.19 17.82 13.91
C ALA A 110 -8.94 16.96 13.63
N LYS A 111 -9.13 15.65 13.42
CA LYS A 111 -8.03 14.73 13.12
C LYS A 111 -7.35 15.05 11.78
N LEU A 112 -8.13 15.40 10.75
CA LEU A 112 -7.58 15.85 9.47
C LEU A 112 -6.66 17.06 9.66
N LEU A 113 -7.15 18.10 10.36
CA LEU A 113 -6.37 19.33 10.58
C LEU A 113 -5.10 19.06 11.39
N GLU A 114 -5.21 18.28 12.47
CA GLU A 114 -4.06 17.87 13.29
C GLU A 114 -2.98 17.16 12.47
N GLN A 115 -3.35 16.13 11.70
CA GLN A 115 -2.37 15.34 10.95
C GLN A 115 -1.84 16.10 9.73
N TRP A 116 -2.62 16.99 9.14
CA TRP A 116 -2.15 17.84 8.04
C TRP A 116 -0.99 18.75 8.44
N GLU A 117 -0.99 19.29 9.66
CA GLU A 117 0.10 20.13 10.18
C GLU A 117 1.45 19.40 10.24
N VAL A 118 1.42 18.07 10.39
CA VAL A 118 2.62 17.22 10.35
C VAL A 118 2.96 16.88 8.91
N SER A 119 2.01 16.36 8.14
CA SER A 119 2.24 15.84 6.79
C SER A 119 2.71 16.91 5.80
N LYS A 120 2.28 18.18 5.96
CA LYS A 120 2.70 19.27 5.07
C LYS A 120 4.22 19.53 5.09
N LYS A 121 4.94 19.06 6.11
CA LYS A 121 6.41 19.13 6.18
C LYS A 121 7.12 18.27 5.13
N LEU A 122 6.41 17.32 4.52
CA LEU A 122 6.91 16.51 3.41
C LEU A 122 6.89 17.24 2.06
N LEU A 123 6.32 18.44 1.98
CA LEU A 123 6.41 19.29 0.79
C LEU A 123 7.87 19.72 0.55
N PRO A 124 8.28 19.94 -0.71
CA PRO A 124 7.48 19.86 -1.94
C PRO A 124 7.35 18.45 -2.53
N ASN A 125 8.09 17.45 -2.03
CA ASN A 125 8.06 16.08 -2.59
C ASN A 125 6.74 15.32 -2.33
N LEU A 126 5.94 15.76 -1.36
CA LEU A 126 4.60 15.22 -1.14
C LEU A 126 3.74 15.44 -2.37
N LYS A 127 3.23 14.34 -2.94
CA LYS A 127 2.36 14.35 -4.12
C LYS A 127 0.97 13.82 -3.82
N TYR A 128 0.86 12.82 -2.94
CA TYR A 128 -0.39 12.15 -2.60
C TYR A 128 -0.72 12.31 -1.12
N TYR A 129 -1.91 12.84 -0.83
CA TYR A 129 -2.42 12.92 0.54
C TYR A 129 -3.78 12.22 0.62
N GLN A 130 -3.82 11.12 1.37
CA GLN A 130 -4.90 10.14 1.24
C GLN A 130 -5.69 9.95 2.53
N VAL A 131 -7.02 9.76 2.43
CA VAL A 131 -7.82 9.24 3.55
C VAL A 131 -7.41 7.78 3.81
N HIS A 132 -7.07 7.43 5.05
CA HIS A 132 -6.60 6.08 5.39
C HIS A 132 -7.75 5.10 5.71
N SER A 133 -7.83 3.99 4.96
CA SER A 133 -8.78 2.89 5.18
C SER A 133 -10.24 3.33 5.28
N ALA A 134 -10.68 4.09 4.28
CA ALA A 134 -12.07 4.42 4.07
C ALA A 134 -12.92 3.17 3.86
N THR A 135 -14.06 3.19 4.53
CA THR A 135 -15.17 2.23 4.44
C THR A 135 -16.46 3.02 4.63
N PHE A 136 -17.62 2.46 4.30
CA PHE A 136 -18.90 3.12 4.57
C PHE A 136 -19.10 3.41 6.05
N GLU A 137 -18.73 2.47 6.93
CA GLU A 137 -18.85 2.59 8.39
C GLU A 137 -17.97 3.72 8.95
N SER A 138 -16.96 4.14 8.20
CA SER A 138 -16.10 5.25 8.62
C SER A 138 -16.75 6.63 8.41
N GLY A 139 -17.89 6.70 7.71
CA GLY A 139 -18.66 7.93 7.46
C GLY A 139 -17.98 8.95 6.55
N ILE A 140 -16.77 8.67 6.07
CA ILE A 140 -15.97 9.65 5.30
C ILE A 140 -16.64 10.09 4.00
N ILE A 141 -17.39 9.18 3.35
CA ILE A 141 -18.06 9.43 2.07
C ILE A 141 -19.12 10.53 2.19
N GLU A 142 -19.70 10.72 3.37
CA GLU A 142 -20.77 11.68 3.65
C GLU A 142 -20.30 12.87 4.49
N ASN A 143 -19.04 12.87 4.94
CA ASN A 143 -18.49 13.90 5.82
C ASN A 143 -18.14 15.18 5.04
N ASN A 144 -19.15 16.00 4.76
CA ASN A 144 -19.02 17.24 4.00
C ASN A 144 -17.93 18.20 4.52
N ALA A 145 -17.76 18.31 5.83
CA ALA A 145 -16.73 19.18 6.42
C ALA A 145 -15.32 18.72 6.02
N VAL A 146 -15.07 17.41 6.13
CA VAL A 146 -13.80 16.80 5.72
C VAL A 146 -13.59 16.88 4.21
N LEU A 147 -14.60 16.52 3.41
CA LEU A 147 -14.49 16.51 1.95
C LEU A 147 -14.19 17.92 1.41
N ARG A 148 -14.85 18.96 1.94
CA ARG A 148 -14.55 20.36 1.60
C ARG A 148 -13.15 20.78 2.04
N LYS A 149 -12.69 20.36 3.23
CA LYS A 149 -11.33 20.69 3.65
C LYS A 149 -10.25 20.02 2.79
N LEU A 150 -10.46 18.77 2.40
CA LEU A 150 -9.59 18.07 1.46
C LEU A 150 -9.55 18.78 0.09
N HIS A 151 -10.69 19.26 -0.40
CA HIS A 151 -10.75 20.07 -1.62
C HIS A 151 -9.97 21.39 -1.48
N SER A 152 -10.07 22.10 -0.34
CA SER A 152 -9.24 23.30 -0.09
C SER A 152 -7.75 22.97 -0.11
N ILE A 153 -7.31 21.90 0.57
CA ILE A 153 -5.91 21.45 0.54
C ILE A 153 -5.47 21.16 -0.91
N LYS A 154 -6.31 20.46 -1.69
CA LYS A 154 -6.05 20.18 -3.11
C LYS A 154 -5.75 21.45 -3.90
N LYS A 155 -6.59 22.48 -3.76
CA LYS A 155 -6.47 23.75 -4.50
C LYS A 155 -5.26 24.57 -4.05
N GLU A 156 -4.99 24.62 -2.75
CA GLU A 156 -3.90 25.41 -2.16
C GLU A 156 -2.51 24.84 -2.47
N THR A 157 -2.41 23.51 -2.60
CA THR A 157 -1.11 22.81 -2.68
C THR A 157 -0.84 22.13 -4.02
N GLY A 158 -1.87 21.88 -4.82
CA GLY A 158 -1.76 21.05 -6.03
C GLY A 158 -1.55 19.55 -5.75
N LEU A 159 -1.72 19.12 -4.50
CA LEU A 159 -1.67 17.71 -4.11
C LEU A 159 -2.75 16.88 -4.80
N LYS A 160 -2.44 15.62 -5.09
CA LYS A 160 -3.42 14.61 -5.48
C LYS A 160 -4.08 14.09 -4.21
N ILE A 161 -5.35 14.43 -4.02
CA ILE A 161 -6.11 13.92 -2.88
C ILE A 161 -6.56 12.50 -3.19
N GLY A 162 -6.27 11.58 -2.28
CA GLY A 162 -6.55 10.16 -2.48
C GLY A 162 -7.42 9.55 -1.41
N ILE A 163 -7.78 8.30 -1.65
CA ILE A 163 -8.44 7.43 -0.67
C ILE A 163 -7.77 6.07 -0.72
N THR A 164 -7.56 5.46 0.44
CA THR A 164 -7.27 4.03 0.51
C THR A 164 -8.43 3.30 1.17
N THR A 165 -8.76 2.14 0.63
CA THR A 165 -9.92 1.34 1.04
C THR A 165 -9.48 0.01 1.65
N SER A 166 -10.38 -0.65 2.37
CA SER A 166 -10.21 -2.03 2.82
C SER A 166 -11.56 -2.66 3.14
N GLY A 167 -11.58 -3.97 3.37
CA GLY A 167 -12.78 -4.71 3.74
C GLY A 167 -13.58 -5.20 2.53
N THR A 168 -14.61 -6.00 2.82
CA THR A 168 -15.42 -6.71 1.83
C THR A 168 -16.17 -5.77 0.88
N GLN A 169 -16.55 -4.58 1.36
CA GLN A 169 -17.20 -3.52 0.58
C GLN A 169 -16.21 -2.58 -0.12
N GLN A 170 -14.94 -2.98 -0.27
CA GLN A 170 -13.91 -2.16 -0.90
C GLN A 170 -14.32 -1.67 -2.30
N LYS A 171 -14.84 -2.57 -3.15
CA LYS A 171 -15.31 -2.23 -4.51
C LYS A 171 -16.35 -1.11 -4.49
N ASP A 172 -17.38 -1.25 -3.67
CA ASP A 172 -18.47 -0.29 -3.58
C ASP A 172 -18.02 1.05 -2.98
N THR A 173 -17.09 1.00 -2.02
CA THR A 173 -16.47 2.21 -1.45
C THR A 173 -15.69 2.98 -2.52
N ILE A 174 -14.96 2.28 -3.40
CA ILE A 174 -14.25 2.90 -4.53
C ILE A 174 -15.25 3.56 -5.49
N VAL A 175 -16.33 2.86 -5.86
CA VAL A 175 -17.38 3.38 -6.74
C VAL A 175 -18.00 4.65 -6.15
N ALA A 176 -18.36 4.63 -4.87
CA ALA A 176 -18.95 5.79 -4.18
C ALA A 176 -17.96 6.97 -4.16
N ALA A 177 -16.72 6.73 -3.71
CA ALA A 177 -15.69 7.76 -3.65
C ALA A 177 -15.37 8.37 -5.03
N SER A 178 -15.35 7.56 -6.08
CA SER A 178 -15.06 8.02 -7.46
C SER A 178 -16.04 9.05 -8.01
N LYS A 179 -17.24 9.13 -7.43
CA LYS A 179 -18.32 10.05 -7.85
C LYS A 179 -18.35 11.34 -7.04
N ILE A 180 -17.60 11.43 -5.94
CA ILE A 180 -17.62 12.60 -5.07
C ILE A 180 -17.06 13.81 -5.79
N LYS A 181 -17.90 14.85 -5.88
CA LYS A 181 -17.54 16.16 -6.38
C LYS A 181 -17.72 17.20 -5.29
N ILE A 182 -16.76 18.11 -5.19
CA ILE A 182 -16.91 19.35 -4.44
C ILE A 182 -16.92 20.46 -5.48
N GLU A 183 -17.98 21.26 -5.46
CA GLU A 183 -18.32 22.21 -6.53
C GLU A 183 -18.52 21.45 -7.86
N THR A 184 -17.60 21.58 -8.82
CA THR A 184 -17.65 20.90 -10.12
C THR A 184 -16.53 19.89 -10.33
N GLU A 185 -15.58 19.81 -9.38
CA GLU A 185 -14.36 19.01 -9.49
C GLU A 185 -14.50 17.67 -8.78
N LEU A 186 -14.04 16.59 -9.41
CA LEU A 186 -13.87 15.31 -8.72
C LEU A 186 -12.82 15.46 -7.61
N LEU A 187 -13.18 15.06 -6.39
CA LEU A 187 -12.31 15.22 -5.24
C LEU A 187 -11.09 14.30 -5.34
N PHE A 188 -11.32 13.00 -5.47
CA PHE A 188 -10.27 11.99 -5.41
C PHE A 188 -9.58 11.77 -6.76
N ASP A 189 -8.26 11.86 -6.73
CA ASP A 189 -7.36 11.64 -7.87
C ASP A 189 -6.61 10.32 -7.80
N SER A 190 -6.45 9.75 -6.60
CA SER A 190 -5.77 8.48 -6.38
C SER A 190 -6.56 7.50 -5.51
N PHE A 191 -6.44 6.22 -5.83
CA PHE A 191 -7.10 5.11 -5.15
C PHE A 191 -6.06 4.07 -4.77
N GLN A 192 -5.82 3.91 -3.46
CA GLN A 192 -4.89 2.92 -2.94
C GLN A 192 -5.62 1.72 -2.34
N VAL A 193 -5.54 0.58 -3.00
CA VAL A 193 -6.47 -0.55 -2.82
C VAL A 193 -5.74 -1.87 -2.62
N THR A 194 -6.37 -2.81 -1.93
CA THR A 194 -5.89 -4.19 -1.88
C THR A 194 -6.33 -4.92 -3.14
N TYR A 195 -5.36 -5.41 -3.91
CA TYR A 195 -5.56 -6.26 -5.09
C TYR A 195 -4.35 -7.20 -5.23
N ASN A 196 -4.58 -8.50 -5.36
CA ASN A 196 -3.54 -9.51 -5.49
C ASN A 196 -4.12 -10.81 -6.06
N ILE A 197 -3.33 -11.89 -6.11
CA ILE A 197 -3.77 -13.18 -6.65
C ILE A 197 -4.99 -13.74 -5.91
N LEU A 198 -5.11 -13.50 -4.60
CA LEU A 198 -6.20 -14.01 -3.79
C LEU A 198 -7.42 -13.09 -3.78
N GLU A 199 -7.23 -11.78 -3.86
CA GLU A 199 -8.30 -10.78 -3.85
C GLU A 199 -8.33 -9.94 -5.14
N GLN A 200 -9.33 -10.20 -5.96
CA GLN A 200 -9.43 -9.67 -7.33
C GLN A 200 -10.74 -8.91 -7.60
N ASP A 201 -11.66 -8.79 -6.63
CA ASP A 201 -13.03 -8.28 -6.84
C ASP A 201 -13.06 -6.83 -7.34
N THR A 202 -11.99 -6.07 -7.08
CA THR A 202 -11.86 -4.68 -7.50
C THR A 202 -11.41 -4.49 -8.96
N PHE A 203 -11.10 -5.55 -9.71
CA PHE A 203 -10.51 -5.45 -11.05
C PHE A 203 -11.23 -4.46 -11.99
N GLU A 204 -12.53 -4.66 -12.21
CA GLU A 204 -13.33 -3.87 -13.17
C GLU A 204 -13.40 -2.38 -12.81
N VAL A 205 -13.59 -2.07 -11.52
CA VAL A 205 -13.66 -0.67 -11.07
C VAL A 205 -12.29 0.01 -11.18
N LEU A 206 -11.19 -0.73 -10.96
CA LEU A 206 -9.84 -0.19 -11.10
C LEU A 206 -9.47 0.05 -12.56
N GLN A 207 -9.85 -0.85 -13.48
CA GLN A 207 -9.70 -0.63 -14.92
C GLN A 207 -10.45 0.65 -15.37
N SER A 208 -11.67 0.85 -14.88
CA SER A 208 -12.46 2.06 -15.16
C SER A 208 -11.77 3.34 -14.63
N LEU A 209 -11.17 3.28 -13.45
CA LEU A 209 -10.42 4.40 -12.88
C LEU A 209 -9.14 4.72 -13.69
N LEU A 210 -8.39 3.68 -14.07
CA LEU A 210 -7.20 3.84 -14.91
C LEU A 210 -7.54 4.46 -16.28
N ALA A 211 -8.63 4.01 -16.91
CA ALA A 211 -9.11 4.54 -18.19
C ALA A 211 -9.50 6.03 -18.11
N THR A 212 -9.88 6.53 -16.93
CA THR A 212 -10.18 7.96 -16.69
C THR A 212 -8.97 8.76 -16.19
N GLY A 213 -7.76 8.17 -16.23
CA GLY A 213 -6.52 8.83 -15.85
C GLY A 213 -6.32 8.98 -14.34
N LYS A 214 -7.08 8.25 -13.52
CA LYS A 214 -6.88 8.24 -12.06
C LYS A 214 -5.64 7.43 -11.71
N THR A 215 -4.98 7.82 -10.63
CA THR A 215 -3.84 7.05 -10.09
C THR A 215 -4.37 5.85 -9.32
N VAL A 216 -3.94 4.64 -9.67
CA VAL A 216 -4.21 3.43 -8.88
C VAL A 216 -2.91 2.95 -8.24
N ILE A 217 -2.93 2.76 -6.91
CA ILE A 217 -1.80 2.28 -6.12
C ILE A 217 -2.21 0.96 -5.46
N ILE A 218 -1.49 -0.13 -5.74
CA ILE A 218 -1.79 -1.42 -5.13
C ILE A 218 -0.99 -1.60 -3.86
N LYS A 219 -1.69 -1.85 -2.74
CA LYS A 219 -1.12 -2.34 -1.49
C LYS A 219 -1.42 -3.84 -1.34
N GLU A 220 -0.67 -4.50 -0.47
CA GLU A 220 -0.87 -5.92 -0.16
C GLU A 220 -0.81 -6.84 -1.40
N ALA A 221 0.01 -6.50 -2.39
CA ALA A 221 0.23 -7.33 -3.59
C ALA A 221 0.73 -8.75 -3.23
N LEU A 222 1.44 -8.89 -2.11
CA LEU A 222 1.91 -10.15 -1.54
C LEU A 222 0.92 -10.79 -0.55
N ALA A 223 -0.34 -10.33 -0.50
CA ALA A 223 -1.39 -10.82 0.39
C ALA A 223 -0.98 -10.93 1.87
N ASN A 224 -0.24 -9.93 2.39
CA ASN A 224 0.32 -9.91 3.75
C ASN A 224 1.25 -11.09 4.07
N GLY A 225 1.87 -11.69 3.03
CA GLY A 225 2.77 -12.82 3.12
C GLY A 225 2.12 -14.18 2.85
N ARG A 226 0.81 -14.22 2.59
CA ARG A 226 0.08 -15.49 2.36
C ARG A 226 0.41 -16.16 1.03
N VAL A 227 1.06 -15.45 0.10
CA VAL A 227 1.59 -16.03 -1.14
C VAL A 227 2.79 -16.95 -0.90
N PHE A 228 3.49 -16.80 0.23
CA PHE A 228 4.58 -17.68 0.64
C PHE A 228 4.02 -18.89 1.37
N GLN A 229 4.64 -20.05 1.13
CA GLN A 229 4.22 -21.31 1.72
C GLN A 229 4.25 -21.23 3.24
N ASN A 230 3.14 -21.60 3.88
CA ASN A 230 3.01 -21.53 5.33
C ASN A 230 2.14 -22.68 5.86
N GLU A 231 2.61 -23.37 6.91
CA GLU A 231 1.92 -24.52 7.50
C GLU A 231 0.54 -24.19 8.08
N LYS A 232 0.27 -22.93 8.44
CA LYS A 232 -1.05 -22.48 8.91
C LYS A 232 -2.06 -22.26 7.78
N PHE A 233 -1.58 -22.17 6.53
CA PHE A 233 -2.39 -21.86 5.35
C PHE A 233 -2.29 -22.96 4.29
N GLN A 234 -2.31 -24.23 4.71
CA GLN A 234 -2.19 -25.40 3.81
C GLN A 234 -3.27 -25.47 2.73
N HIS A 235 -4.42 -24.84 2.93
CA HIS A 235 -5.48 -24.75 1.93
C HIS A 235 -5.07 -23.94 0.69
N TYR A 236 -3.96 -23.19 0.74
CA TYR A 236 -3.32 -22.56 -0.42
C TYR A 236 -2.27 -23.44 -1.10
N SER A 237 -2.24 -24.76 -0.87
CA SER A 237 -1.28 -25.69 -1.50
C SER A 237 -1.19 -25.52 -3.03
N ARG A 238 -2.35 -25.46 -3.71
CA ARG A 238 -2.40 -25.23 -5.16
C ARG A 238 -1.78 -23.90 -5.57
N LEU A 239 -2.00 -22.83 -4.80
CA LEU A 239 -1.37 -21.53 -5.04
C LEU A 239 0.16 -21.64 -4.94
N TYR A 240 0.65 -22.31 -3.90
CA TYR A 240 2.08 -22.51 -3.67
C TYR A 240 2.73 -23.30 -4.81
N ASP A 241 2.09 -24.37 -5.28
CA ASP A 241 2.59 -25.17 -6.39
C ASP A 241 2.70 -24.36 -7.70
N VAL A 242 1.67 -23.56 -8.00
CA VAL A 242 1.66 -22.69 -9.18
C VAL A 242 2.75 -21.63 -9.07
N LEU A 243 2.82 -20.92 -7.95
CA LEU A 243 3.82 -19.87 -7.72
C LEU A 243 5.24 -20.40 -7.75
N ASN A 244 5.50 -21.57 -7.16
CA ASN A 244 6.81 -22.23 -7.19
C ASN A 244 7.20 -22.67 -8.61
N THR A 245 6.23 -23.16 -9.40
CA THR A 245 6.47 -23.52 -10.80
C THR A 245 6.86 -22.30 -11.63
N LEU A 246 6.17 -21.18 -11.47
CA LEU A 246 6.49 -19.92 -12.15
C LEU A 246 7.81 -19.32 -11.66
N SER A 247 8.06 -19.34 -10.35
CA SER A 247 9.31 -18.90 -9.75
C SER A 247 10.52 -19.62 -10.36
N LYS A 248 10.44 -20.96 -10.51
CA LYS A 248 11.47 -21.77 -11.18
C LYS A 248 11.59 -21.44 -12.67
N LYS A 249 10.46 -21.29 -13.37
CA LYS A 249 10.45 -20.96 -14.81
C LYS A 249 11.17 -19.65 -15.10
N TYR A 250 10.92 -18.62 -14.29
CA TYR A 250 11.47 -17.28 -14.50
C TYR A 250 12.77 -17.01 -13.73
N ASN A 251 13.24 -17.97 -12.91
CA ASN A 251 14.42 -17.84 -12.06
C ASN A 251 14.36 -16.61 -11.12
N VAL A 252 13.21 -16.43 -10.46
CA VAL A 252 12.92 -15.32 -9.53
C VAL A 252 12.21 -15.84 -8.29
N GLY A 253 12.09 -15.04 -7.23
CA GLY A 253 11.29 -15.39 -6.06
C GLY A 253 9.78 -15.36 -6.32
N VAL A 254 9.02 -16.01 -5.43
CA VAL A 254 7.54 -16.01 -5.45
C VAL A 254 6.96 -14.60 -5.33
N ASP A 255 7.63 -13.73 -4.59
CA ASP A 255 7.32 -12.32 -4.44
C ASP A 255 7.36 -11.57 -5.77
N ALA A 256 8.38 -11.81 -6.60
CA ALA A 256 8.48 -11.22 -7.92
C ALA A 256 7.34 -11.69 -8.84
N VAL A 257 6.95 -12.97 -8.77
CA VAL A 257 5.80 -13.52 -9.51
C VAL A 257 4.48 -12.87 -9.08
N ALA A 258 4.26 -12.74 -7.77
CA ALA A 258 3.04 -12.14 -7.23
C ALA A 258 2.93 -10.63 -7.56
N LEU A 259 4.04 -9.89 -7.51
CA LEU A 259 4.08 -8.50 -7.97
C LEU A 259 3.85 -8.40 -9.47
N ARG A 260 4.50 -9.26 -10.27
CA ARG A 260 4.33 -9.30 -11.72
C ARG A 260 2.90 -9.60 -12.14
N TYR A 261 2.21 -10.49 -11.42
CA TYR A 261 0.80 -10.75 -11.62
C TYR A 261 -0.03 -9.46 -11.56
N VAL A 262 0.14 -8.65 -10.52
CA VAL A 262 -0.59 -7.38 -10.39
C VAL A 262 -0.25 -6.43 -11.54
N ILE A 263 1.02 -6.38 -11.96
CA ILE A 263 1.44 -5.52 -13.05
C ILE A 263 0.83 -5.96 -14.38
N ASP A 264 0.87 -7.25 -14.71
CA ASP A 264 0.35 -7.78 -15.98
C ASP A 264 -1.18 -7.82 -16.03
N SER A 265 -1.84 -8.16 -14.91
CA SER A 265 -3.29 -8.30 -14.89
C SER A 265 -3.98 -6.94 -14.92
N LEU A 266 -3.52 -5.98 -14.11
CA LEU A 266 -4.21 -4.72 -13.88
C LEU A 266 -3.51 -3.50 -14.50
N GLN A 267 -2.17 -3.51 -14.61
CA GLN A 267 -1.37 -2.35 -15.02
C GLN A 267 -1.67 -1.07 -14.20
N PRO A 268 -1.61 -1.13 -12.85
CA PRO A 268 -1.84 0.04 -12.00
C PRO A 268 -0.74 1.09 -12.18
N THR A 269 -0.93 2.30 -11.67
CA THR A 269 0.14 3.31 -11.67
C THR A 269 1.32 2.88 -10.80
N TYR A 270 1.01 2.37 -9.59
CA TYR A 270 2.01 1.89 -8.65
C TYR A 270 1.63 0.54 -8.04
N VAL A 271 2.63 -0.31 -7.75
CA VAL A 271 2.51 -1.48 -6.87
C VAL A 271 3.50 -1.33 -5.72
N LEU A 272 3.02 -1.37 -4.47
CA LEU A 272 3.89 -1.29 -3.30
C LEU A 272 4.55 -2.64 -3.05
N SER A 273 5.89 -2.65 -2.96
CA SER A 273 6.72 -3.85 -2.83
C SER A 273 6.42 -4.66 -1.57
N GLY A 274 6.19 -3.97 -0.44
CA GLY A 274 6.03 -4.59 0.88
C GLY A 274 7.34 -5.02 1.53
N ALA A 275 8.49 -4.69 0.94
CA ALA A 275 9.81 -5.03 1.46
C ALA A 275 10.10 -4.33 2.81
N SER A 276 10.68 -5.08 3.75
CA SER A 276 11.15 -4.57 5.04
C SER A 276 12.68 -4.51 5.16
N ASN A 277 13.40 -4.96 4.12
CA ASN A 277 14.87 -4.91 4.03
C ASN A 277 15.32 -4.87 2.57
N THR A 278 16.59 -4.58 2.35
CA THR A 278 17.18 -4.41 1.01
C THR A 278 17.18 -5.70 0.18
N LYS A 279 17.33 -6.88 0.81
CA LYS A 279 17.26 -8.17 0.13
C LYS A 279 15.88 -8.40 -0.47
N GLN A 280 14.82 -8.24 0.33
CA GLN A 280 13.44 -8.36 -0.15
C GLN A 280 13.14 -7.37 -1.27
N LEU A 281 13.60 -6.13 -1.13
CA LEU A 281 13.42 -5.10 -2.15
C LEU A 281 14.06 -5.51 -3.49
N LYS A 282 15.29 -6.03 -3.47
CA LYS A 282 15.99 -6.52 -4.68
C LYS A 282 15.25 -7.68 -5.33
N GLU A 283 14.75 -8.63 -4.55
CA GLU A 283 13.95 -9.75 -5.06
C GLU A 283 12.61 -9.27 -5.66
N ASN A 284 11.90 -8.38 -4.96
CA ASN A 284 10.66 -7.77 -5.45
C ASN A 284 10.84 -7.10 -6.83
N LEU A 285 11.95 -6.37 -7.02
CA LEU A 285 12.23 -5.63 -8.27
C LEU A 285 12.53 -6.54 -9.47
N LYS A 286 12.83 -7.83 -9.26
CA LYS A 286 12.92 -8.80 -10.35
C LYS A 286 11.57 -9.01 -11.07
N ALA A 287 10.46 -8.54 -10.51
CA ALA A 287 9.18 -8.47 -11.22
C ALA A 287 9.24 -7.67 -12.54
N ASN A 288 10.25 -6.80 -12.71
CA ASN A 288 10.46 -6.03 -13.93
C ASN A 288 11.26 -6.77 -15.02
N THR A 289 11.79 -7.96 -14.75
CA THR A 289 12.70 -8.67 -15.67
C THR A 289 12.01 -9.75 -16.51
N PHE A 290 10.69 -9.91 -16.38
CA PHE A 290 9.91 -10.89 -17.12
C PHE A 290 8.46 -10.43 -17.30
N THR A 291 7.69 -11.19 -18.07
CA THR A 291 6.24 -11.02 -18.26
C THR A 291 5.55 -12.37 -18.14
N LEU A 292 4.32 -12.38 -17.62
CA LEU A 292 3.47 -13.55 -17.56
C LEU A 292 2.71 -13.70 -18.88
N SER A 293 2.63 -14.91 -19.42
CA SER A 293 1.79 -15.19 -20.59
C SER A 293 0.30 -15.15 -20.22
N GLY A 294 -0.57 -14.96 -21.21
CA GLY A 294 -2.02 -14.98 -20.99
C GLY A 294 -2.54 -16.29 -20.38
N LYS A 295 -1.88 -17.43 -20.65
CA LYS A 295 -2.19 -18.72 -20.01
C LYS A 295 -1.84 -18.71 -18.53
N GLU A 296 -0.69 -18.16 -18.16
CA GLU A 296 -0.25 -18.07 -16.75
C GLU A 296 -1.11 -17.10 -15.96
N LEU A 297 -1.49 -15.97 -16.55
CA LEU A 297 -2.46 -15.05 -15.96
C LEU A 297 -3.81 -15.74 -15.73
N SER A 298 -4.29 -16.52 -16.71
CA SER A 298 -5.55 -17.27 -16.55
C SER A 298 -5.49 -18.28 -15.40
N VAL A 299 -4.35 -18.96 -15.23
CA VAL A 299 -4.13 -19.89 -14.11
C VAL A 299 -4.13 -19.14 -12.77
N LEU A 300 -3.44 -18.01 -12.68
CA LEU A 300 -3.37 -17.20 -11.46
C LEU A 300 -4.72 -16.55 -11.12
N ASN A 301 -5.47 -16.07 -12.11
CA ASN A 301 -6.81 -15.52 -11.93
C ASN A 301 -7.74 -16.53 -11.25
N ALA A 302 -7.65 -17.80 -11.63
CA ALA A 302 -8.45 -18.89 -11.07
C ALA A 302 -8.10 -19.29 -9.62
N LEU A 303 -7.11 -18.63 -8.99
CA LEU A 303 -6.71 -18.86 -7.60
C LEU A 303 -7.32 -17.83 -6.63
N ASN A 304 -8.21 -16.97 -7.10
CA ASN A 304 -8.92 -16.03 -6.22
C ASN A 304 -9.75 -16.78 -5.17
N VAL A 305 -10.01 -16.09 -4.06
CA VAL A 305 -10.98 -16.51 -3.06
C VAL A 305 -12.12 -15.49 -3.00
N SER A 306 -13.21 -15.83 -2.30
CA SER A 306 -14.28 -14.86 -2.06
C SER A 306 -13.74 -13.67 -1.23
N PRO A 307 -14.23 -12.44 -1.46
CA PRO A 307 -13.85 -11.29 -0.63
C PRO A 307 -14.07 -11.54 0.86
N ASP A 308 -15.20 -12.17 1.24
CA ASP A 308 -15.50 -12.50 2.64
C ASP A 308 -14.47 -13.43 3.26
N SER A 309 -14.02 -14.45 2.51
CA SER A 309 -12.95 -15.35 2.95
C SER A 309 -11.62 -14.60 3.09
N TYR A 310 -11.24 -13.81 2.07
CA TYR A 310 -9.98 -13.08 2.05
C TYR A 310 -9.86 -12.13 3.24
N TRP A 311 -10.89 -11.30 3.46
CA TRP A 311 -10.86 -10.25 4.48
C TRP A 311 -10.98 -10.80 5.89
N ARG A 312 -11.77 -11.87 6.09
CA ARG A 312 -11.84 -12.59 7.37
C ARG A 312 -10.46 -13.13 7.74
N GLU A 313 -9.82 -13.84 6.82
CA GLU A 313 -8.49 -14.39 7.07
C GLU A 313 -7.43 -13.32 7.27
N ARG A 314 -7.43 -12.26 6.44
CA ARG A 314 -6.54 -11.11 6.60
C ARG A 314 -6.68 -10.55 8.03
N SER A 315 -7.90 -10.28 8.46
CA SER A 315 -8.16 -9.66 9.77
C SER A 315 -7.73 -10.53 10.96
N ALA A 316 -7.61 -11.85 10.77
CA ALA A 316 -7.18 -12.79 11.78
C ALA A 316 -5.66 -12.95 11.89
N LEU A 317 -4.87 -12.31 11.01
CA LEU A 317 -3.41 -12.32 11.09
C LEU A 317 -2.93 -11.63 12.37
N SER A 318 -1.92 -12.23 13.02
CA SER A 318 -1.29 -11.65 14.20
C SER A 318 -0.44 -10.43 13.85
N TRP A 319 -0.35 -9.49 14.79
CA TRP A 319 0.62 -8.41 14.75
C TRP A 319 1.97 -8.95 15.27
N ASN A 320 3.01 -8.90 14.44
CA ASN A 320 4.33 -9.45 14.76
C ASN A 320 5.47 -8.50 14.37
#